data_AF-A0A565BL56-F1
#
_entry.id   AF-A0A565BL56-F1
#
_cell.length_a   1.000
_cell.length_b   1.000
_cell.length_c   1.000
_cell.angle_alpha   90.00
_cell.angle_beta   90.00
_cell.angle_gamma   90.00
#
_symmetry.space_group_name_H-M   'P 1'
#
loop_
_entity.id
_entity.type
_entity.pdbx_description
1 polymer ?
#
loop_
_entity_poly.entity_id
_entity_poly.type
_entity_poly.pdbx_seq_one_letter_code
_entity_poly.pdbx_strand_id
1 'polypeptide(L)' 'MLHIALACVVPQPEKRPTMAEIVKMVEEIKVEQSPMGEDFNESRNSLSPPLATTEDVRV' A
#
# COMPACT_ATOMS: atom_id res chain seq x y z
N MET A 1 5.65 8.41 8.76
CA MET A 1 4.66 7.51 8.11
C MET A 1 3.40 7.29 8.92
N LEU A 2 3.44 6.97 10.23
CA LEU A 2 2.24 6.68 11.03
C LEU A 2 1.17 7.79 11.01
N HIS A 3 1.57 9.06 11.10
CA HIS A 3 0.61 10.18 11.04
C HIS A 3 -0.21 10.21 9.74
N ILE A 4 0.43 9.91 8.59
CA ILE A 4 -0.25 9.84 7.30
C ILE A 4 -1.27 8.69 7.31
N ALA A 5 -0.88 7.52 7.83
CA ALA A 5 -1.77 6.36 7.93
C ALA A 5 -3.01 6.67 8.79
N LEU A 6 -2.82 7.32 9.95
CA LEU A 6 -3.93 7.71 10.83
C LEU A 6 -4.89 8.69 10.14
N ALA A 7 -4.38 9.65 9.37
CA ALA A 7 -5.20 10.58 8.60
C ALA A 7 -6.04 9.86 7.52
N CYS A 8 -5.50 8.82 6.89
CA CYS A 8 -6.18 8.05 5.85
C CYS A 8 -7.34 7.19 6.37
N VAL A 9 -7.37 6.86 7.67
CA VAL A 9 -8.36 5.94 8.27
C VAL A 9 -9.37 6.65 9.19
N VAL A 10 -9.46 7.98 9.12
CA VAL A 10 -10.48 8.74 9.87
C VAL A 10 -11.88 8.24 9.50
N PRO A 11 -12.82 8.08 10.46
CA PRO A 11 -14.14 7.51 10.16
C PRO A 11 -14.98 8.33 9.19
N GLN A 12 -14.80 9.66 9.16
CA GLN A 12 -15.45 10.55 8.20
C GLN A 12 -14.67 10.57 6.88
N PRO A 13 -15.24 10.08 5.76
CA PRO A 13 -14.53 10.02 4.48
C PRO A 13 -14.18 11.41 3.94
N GLU A 14 -14.98 12.43 4.23
CA GLU A 14 -14.75 13.81 3.77
C GLU A 14 -13.54 14.47 4.43
N LYS A 15 -13.07 13.90 5.56
CA LYS A 15 -11.87 14.37 6.27
C LYS A 15 -10.60 13.64 5.85
N ARG A 16 -10.73 12.60 5.02
CA ARG A 16 -9.55 11.86 4.54
C ARG A 16 -8.83 12.71 3.50
N PRO A 17 -7.49 12.71 3.52
CA PRO A 17 -6.72 13.42 2.51
C PRO A 17 -6.94 12.80 1.13
N THR A 18 -6.87 13.63 0.10
CA THR A 18 -6.79 13.20 -1.29
C THR A 18 -5.47 12.51 -1.57
N MET A 19 -5.41 11.72 -2.64
CA MET A 19 -4.15 11.09 -3.05
C MET A 19 -3.05 12.11 -3.33
N ALA A 20 -3.38 13.31 -3.84
CA ALA A 20 -2.41 14.37 -4.08
C ALA A 20 -1.80 14.91 -2.76
N GLU A 21 -2.62 15.09 -1.73
CA GLU A 21 -2.15 15.49 -0.40
C GLU A 21 -1.31 14.41 0.25
N ILE A 22 -1.70 13.13 0.12
CA ILE A 22 -0.92 11.99 0.63
C ILE A 22 0.47 11.97 0.00
N VAL A 23 0.59 12.13 -1.32
CA VAL A 23 1.87 12.15 -2.04
C VAL A 23 2.76 13.27 -1.48
N LYS A 24 2.22 14.48 -1.37
CA LYS A 24 2.96 15.62 -0.81
C LYS A 24 3.44 15.35 0.62
N MET A 25 2.57 14.82 1.48
CA MET A 25 2.93 14.47 2.86
C MET A 25 4.04 13.41 2.93
N VAL A 26 4.05 12.44 2.01
CA VAL A 26 5.07 11.39 1.95
C VAL A 26 6.41 11.96 1.48
N GLU A 27 6.41 12.81 0.46
CA GLU A 27 7.62 13.47 -0.06
C GLU A 27 8.30 14.38 0.98
N GLU A 28 7.52 15.03 1.85
CA GLU A 28 8.04 15.89 2.93
C GLU A 28 8.73 15.10 4.06
N ILE A 29 8.49 13.79 4.16
CA ILE A 29 9.21 12.95 5.12
C ILE A 29 10.62 12.72 4.58
N LYS A 30 11.60 13.42 5.16
CA LYS A 30 13.01 13.12 4.94
C LYS A 30 13.29 11.71 5.46
N VAL A 31 13.25 10.74 4.58
CA VAL A 31 13.76 9.40 4.84
C VAL A 31 15.27 9.52 4.82
N GLU A 32 15.88 9.66 5.99
CA GLU A 32 17.27 9.27 6.15
C GLU A 32 17.29 7.79 5.80
N GLN A 33 17.81 7.46 4.60
CA GLN A 33 17.87 6.10 4.10
C GLN A 33 18.58 5.27 5.15
N SER A 34 17.82 4.52 5.94
CA SER A 34 18.40 3.50 6.78
C SER A 34 19.08 2.53 5.82
N PRO A 35 20.36 2.18 6.03
CA PRO A 35 21.07 1.28 5.13
C PRO A 35 20.52 -0.13 5.32
N MET A 36 19.33 -0.38 4.79
CA MET A 36 18.72 -1.70 4.75
C MET A 36 19.32 -2.42 3.55
N GLY A 37 20.23 -3.33 3.86
CA GLY A 37 20.83 -4.27 2.92
C GLY A 37 19.77 -5.03 2.13
N GLU A 38 20.14 -5.34 0.90
CA GLU A 38 19.30 -5.87 -0.17
C GLU A 38 18.99 -7.37 0.05
N ASP A 39 18.34 -7.73 1.16
CA ASP A 39 17.91 -9.11 1.42
C ASP A 39 16.38 -9.24 1.35
N PHE A 40 15.75 -8.70 0.29
CA PHE A 40 14.31 -8.85 0.02
C PHE A 40 14.01 -9.98 -0.98
N ASN A 41 14.66 -11.14 -0.84
CA ASN A 41 14.44 -12.28 -1.75
C ASN A 41 14.16 -13.63 -1.06
N GLU A 42 13.35 -13.66 0.00
CA GLU A 42 12.92 -14.96 0.57
C GLU A 42 11.41 -15.10 0.83
N SER A 43 10.58 -14.12 0.46
CA SER A 43 9.12 -14.17 0.69
C SER A 43 8.31 -13.91 -0.58
N ARG A 44 8.73 -14.49 -1.72
CA ARG A 44 7.87 -14.60 -2.92
C ARG A 44 7.25 -15.99 -3.08
N ASN A 45 7.50 -16.91 -2.14
CA ASN A 45 6.99 -18.27 -2.17
C ASN A 45 5.66 -18.45 -1.39
N SER A 46 5.09 -17.37 -0.85
CA SER A 46 3.87 -17.40 -0.02
C SER A 46 2.60 -16.97 -0.77
N LEU A 47 2.64 -16.78 -2.08
CA LEU A 47 1.43 -16.49 -2.86
C LEU A 47 0.57 -17.76 -2.96
N SER A 48 -0.52 -17.76 -2.19
CA SER A 48 -1.65 -18.66 -2.41
C SER A 48 -2.11 -18.54 -3.87
N PRO A 49 -2.47 -19.63 -4.55
CA PRO A 49 -2.83 -19.58 -5.96
C PRO A 49 -4.01 -18.60 -6.19
N PRO A 50 -4.02 -17.84 -7.30
CA PRO A 50 -5.17 -17.01 -7.64
C PRO A 50 -6.41 -17.89 -7.77
N LEU A 51 -7.46 -17.54 -7.02
CA LEU A 51 -8.79 -18.14 -7.13
C LEU A 51 -9.27 -17.95 -8.58
N ALA A 52 -9.38 -19.04 -9.33
CA ALA A 52 -9.99 -19.02 -10.65
C ALA A 52 -11.44 -18.52 -10.52
N THR A 53 -11.71 -17.28 -10.93
CA THR A 53 -13.08 -16.79 -11.12
C THR A 53 -13.66 -17.53 -12.32
N THR A 54 -14.69 -18.33 -12.09
CA THR A 54 -15.43 -19.06 -13.11
C THR A 54 -16.01 -18.11 -14.16
N GLU A 55 -15.62 -18.26 -15.42
CA GLU A 55 -16.38 -17.74 -16.56
C GLU A 55 -17.13 -18.91 -17.21
N ASP A 56 -18.41 -19.00 -16.85
CA ASP A 56 -19.43 -19.74 -17.58
C ASP A 56 -19.63 -19.04 -18.94
N VAL A 57 -19.07 -19.61 -20.00
CA VAL A 57 -19.52 -19.37 -21.38
C VAL A 57 -19.56 -20.72 -22.07
N ARG A 58 -20.70 -21.39 -21.96
CA ARG A 58 -21.03 -22.55 -22.80
C ARG A 58 -21.58 -22.01 -24.13
N VAL A 59 -20.85 -22.22 -25.22
CA VAL A 59 -21.40 -22.24 -26.59
C VAL A 59 -21.94 -23.64 -26.86
#